data_AF-A0A2F0AHM5-F1
#
_entry.id   AF-A0A2F0AHM5-F1
#
_cell.length_a   1.000
_cell.length_b   1.000
_cell.length_c   1.000
_cell.angle_alpha   90.00
_cell.angle_beta   90.00
_cell.angle_gamma   90.00
#
_symmetry.space_group_name_H-M   'P 1'
#
loop_
_entity.id
_entity.type
_entity.pdbx_description
1 polymer ?
#
loop_
_entity_poly.entity_id
_entity_poly.type
_entity_poly.pdbx_seq_one_letter_code
_entity_poly.pdbx_strand_id
1 'polypeptide(L)' 'MPKNYFRKDELIEKAWCDKTDFNSIKETDNLNENEVKKILRKTLKKKSYVIWRKRVAKIKSNRKFNKLF' A
#
# COMPACT_ATOMS: atom_id res chain seq x y z
N MET A 1 -24.87 -2.08 -17.28
CA MET A 1 -24.19 -2.87 -16.23
C MET A 1 -22.83 -2.23 -15.95
N PRO A 2 -22.59 -1.63 -14.78
CA PRO A 2 -21.29 -1.06 -14.50
C PRO A 2 -20.27 -2.19 -14.40
N LYS A 3 -19.32 -2.22 -15.34
CA LYS A 3 -18.14 -3.08 -15.28
C LYS A 3 -17.39 -2.67 -14.02
N ASN A 4 -17.44 -3.50 -12.99
CA ASN A 4 -16.63 -3.29 -11.78
C ASN A 4 -15.17 -3.59 -12.15
N TYR A 5 -14.55 -2.61 -12.81
CA TYR A 5 -13.15 -2.64 -13.17
C TYR A 5 -12.41 -2.60 -11.83
N PHE A 6 -11.76 -3.68 -11.44
CA PHE A 6 -10.81 -3.63 -10.33
C PHE A 6 -9.74 -2.60 -10.71
N ARG A 7 -9.91 -1.36 -10.30
CA ARG A 7 -9.05 -0.26 -10.71
C ARG A 7 -7.77 -0.40 -9.92
N LYS A 8 -6.73 -0.89 -10.59
CA LYS A 8 -5.37 -0.91 -10.05
C LYS A 8 -4.98 0.48 -9.53
N ASP A 9 -5.53 1.53 -10.13
CA ASP A 9 -5.35 2.92 -9.70
C ASP A 9 -5.91 3.18 -8.29
N GLU A 10 -7.10 2.67 -7.93
CA GLU A 10 -7.66 2.79 -6.57
C GLU A 10 -6.80 2.07 -5.53
N LEU A 11 -6.30 0.88 -5.86
CA LEU A 11 -5.37 0.17 -4.98
C LEU A 11 -4.06 0.94 -4.81
N ILE A 12 -3.55 1.55 -5.88
CA ILE A 12 -2.34 2.37 -5.83
C ILE A 12 -2.59 3.61 -4.96
N GLU A 13 -3.73 4.28 -5.11
CA GLU A 13 -4.13 5.44 -4.30
C GLU A 13 -4.25 5.06 -2.81
N LYS A 14 -4.98 3.97 -2.50
CA LYS A 14 -5.10 3.44 -1.14
C LYS A 14 -3.73 3.12 -0.53
N ALA A 15 -2.86 2.47 -1.30
CA ALA A 15 -1.52 2.09 -0.85
C ALA A 15 -0.52 3.26 -0.79
N TRP A 16 -0.77 4.34 -1.54
CA TRP A 16 -0.01 5.59 -1.45
C TRP A 16 -0.46 6.49 -0.31
N CYS A 17 -1.70 6.33 0.17
CA CYS A 17 -2.16 7.06 1.34
C CYS A 17 -1.40 6.56 2.58
N ASP A 18 -0.47 7.36 3.09
CA ASP A 18 0.38 7.05 4.25
C ASP A 18 -0.41 6.73 5.54
N LYS A 19 -1.73 7.01 5.55
CA LYS A 19 -2.65 6.71 6.65
C LYS A 19 -3.29 5.32 6.54
N THR A 20 -3.18 4.64 5.40
CA THR A 20 -3.82 3.34 5.18
C THR A 20 -2.94 2.20 5.68
N ASP A 21 -3.47 1.39 6.59
CA ASP A 21 -2.84 0.16 7.03
C ASP A 21 -3.01 -0.97 6.01
N PHE A 22 -2.02 -1.86 5.92
CA PHE A 22 -2.14 -3.07 5.10
C PHE A 22 -3.28 -3.98 5.58
N ASN A 23 -3.67 -3.90 6.87
CA ASN A 23 -4.84 -4.60 7.38
C ASN A 23 -6.15 -4.05 6.78
N SER A 24 -6.31 -2.73 6.67
CA SER A 24 -7.49 -2.11 6.05
C SER A 24 -7.58 -2.43 4.55
N ILE A 25 -6.44 -2.50 3.86
CA ILE A 25 -6.37 -2.97 2.46
C ILE A 25 -6.75 -4.45 2.37
N LYS A 26 -6.33 -5.27 3.34
CA LYS A 26 -6.74 -6.67 3.41
C LYS A 26 -8.24 -6.82 3.66
N GLU A 27 -8.85 -5.99 4.50
CA GLU A 27 -10.29 -6.05 4.76
C GLU A 27 -11.12 -5.61 3.56
N THR A 28 -10.69 -4.57 2.84
CA THR A 28 -11.45 -4.01 1.71
C THR A 28 -11.20 -4.71 0.38
N ASP A 29 -9.93 -5.04 0.09
CA ASP A 29 -9.52 -5.60 -1.19
C ASP A 29 -9.16 -7.10 -1.10
N ASN A 30 -9.20 -7.69 0.10
CA ASN A 30 -8.79 -9.08 0.37
C ASN A 30 -7.33 -9.39 -0.04
N LEU A 31 -6.48 -8.37 -0.06
CA LEU A 31 -5.08 -8.47 -0.45
C LEU A 31 -4.13 -8.36 0.75
N ASN A 32 -3.21 -9.32 0.84
CA ASN A 32 -2.13 -9.28 1.83
C ASN A 32 -1.03 -8.28 1.42
N GLU A 33 -0.24 -7.81 2.38
CA GLU A 33 0.88 -6.86 2.14
C GLU A 33 1.82 -7.32 1.00
N ASN A 34 2.08 -8.62 0.89
CA ASN A 34 2.92 -9.17 -0.18
C ASN A 34 2.28 -9.05 -1.57
N GLU A 35 0.96 -9.26 -1.67
CA GLU A 35 0.24 -9.13 -2.94
C GLU A 35 0.16 -7.66 -3.38
N VAL A 36 -0.13 -6.75 -2.45
CA VAL A 36 -0.10 -5.30 -2.69
C VAL A 36 1.29 -4.87 -3.19
N LYS A 37 2.36 -5.33 -2.54
CA LYS A 37 3.75 -5.08 -2.99
C LYS A 37 4.03 -5.61 -4.39
N LYS A 38 3.54 -6.81 -4.73
CA LYS A 38 3.71 -7.40 -6.07
C LYS A 38 2.97 -6.58 -7.12
N ILE A 39 1.74 -6.17 -6.83
CA ILE A 39 0.94 -5.35 -7.75
C ILE A 39 1.66 -4.02 -7.99
N LEU A 40 1.97 -3.26 -6.94
CA LEU A 40 2.67 -1.98 -7.04
C LEU A 40 4.02 -2.09 -7.76
N ARG A 41 4.75 -3.20 -7.58
CA ARG A 41 6.02 -3.44 -8.29
C ARG A 41 5.80 -3.64 -9.79
N LYS A 42 4.67 -4.22 -10.20
CA LYS A 42 4.32 -4.45 -11.60
C LYS A 42 3.68 -3.21 -12.25
N THR A 43 2.95 -2.38 -11.51
CA THR A 43 2.32 -1.16 -12.04
C THR A 43 3.20 0.08 -12.01
N LEU A 44 3.97 0.29 -10.93
CA LEU A 44 4.76 1.52 -10.78
C LEU A 44 6.12 1.43 -11.50
N LYS A 45 6.61 2.59 -11.95
CA LYS A 45 8.01 2.73 -12.36
C LYS A 45 8.93 2.39 -11.19
N LYS A 46 10.08 1.76 -11.49
CA LYS A 46 11.08 1.32 -10.50
C LYS A 46 11.44 2.41 -9.48
N LYS A 47 11.68 3.65 -9.93
CA LYS A 47 12.00 4.79 -9.04
C LYS A 47 10.85 5.10 -8.08
N SER A 48 9.61 5.15 -8.56
CA SER A 48 8.42 5.39 -7.73
C SER A 48 8.20 4.29 -6.69
N TYR A 49 8.38 3.02 -7.08
CA TYR A 49 8.29 1.90 -6.15
C TYR A 49 9.33 1.97 -5.02
N VAL A 50 10.57 2.37 -5.34
CA VAL A 50 11.64 2.55 -4.33
C VAL A 50 11.28 3.66 -3.34
N ILE A 51 10.73 4.78 -3.81
CA ILE A 51 10.31 5.90 -2.95
C ILE A 51 9.18 5.45 -2.02
N TRP A 52 8.15 4.78 -2.55
CA TRP A 52 7.06 4.24 -1.77
C TRP A 52 7.56 3.26 -0.68
N ARG A 53 8.49 2.36 -1.03
CA ARG A 53 9.11 1.43 -0.06
C ARG A 53 9.83 2.14 1.08
N LYS A 54 10.52 3.25 0.81
CA LYS A 54 11.17 4.08 1.84
C LYS A 54 10.13 4.72 2.78
N ARG A 55 9.01 5.22 2.24
CA ARG A 55 7.92 5.81 3.05
C ARG A 55 7.27 4.78 3.96
N VAL A 56 6.90 3.61 3.44
CA VAL A 56 6.33 2.51 4.24
C VAL A 56 7.27 2.08 5.38
N ALA A 57 8.58 1.99 5.12
CA ALA A 57 9.56 1.64 6.15
C ALA A 57 9.65 2.73 7.24
N LYS A 58 9.66 4.02 6.86
CA LYS A 58 9.66 5.14 7.80
C LYS A 58 8.40 5.15 8.69
N ILE A 59 7.22 4.92 8.10
CA ILE A 59 5.96 4.85 8.85
C ILE A 59 5.97 3.69 9.85
N LYS A 60 6.43 2.50 9.43
CA LYS A 60 6.57 1.34 10.32
C LYS A 60 7.53 1.63 11.49
N SER A 61 8.63 2.35 11.23
CA SER A 61 9.57 2.78 12.27
C SER A 61 8.93 3.76 13.26
N ASN A 62 8.24 4.79 12.77
CA ASN A 62 7.55 5.76 13.63
C ASN A 62 6.46 5.11 14.49
N ARG A 63 5.72 4.13 13.95
CA ARG A 63 4.72 3.39 14.73
C ARG A 63 5.33 2.50 15.81
N LYS A 64 6.52 1.93 15.58
CA LYS A 64 7.26 1.21 16.62
C LYS A 64 7.72 2.17 17.71
N PHE A 65 8.23 3.34 17.34
CA PHE A 65 8.64 4.38 18.29
C PHE A 65 7.47 4.84 19.16
N ASN A 66 6.33 5.19 18.57
CA ASN A 66 5.14 5.63 19.33
C ASN A 66 4.45 4.52 20.15
N LYS A 67 4.81 3.24 19.97
CA LYS A 67 4.31 2.13 20.78
C LYS A 67 5.20 1.81 21.99
N LEU A 68 6.39 2.40 22.04
CA LEU A 68 7.38 2.20 23.12
C LEU A 68 7.27 3.25 24.24
N PHE A 69 6.33 4.18 24.12
CA PHE A 69 6.01 5.21 25.11
C PHE A 69 4.50 5.21 25.37
#